data_AF-F0R4B5-F1
#
_entry.id   AF-F0R4B5-F1
#
_cell.length_a   1.000
_cell.length_b   1.000
_cell.length_c   1.000
_cell.angle_alpha   90.00
_cell.angle_beta   90.00
_cell.angle_gamma   90.00
#
_symmetry.space_group_name_H-M   'P 1'
#
loop_
_entity.id
_entity.type
_entity.pdbx_description
1 polymer ?
#
loop_
_entity_poly.entity_id
_entity_poly.type
_entity_poly.pdbx_seq_one_letter_code
_entity_poly.pdbx_strand_id
1 'polypeptide(L)'
;MLKLLEKYYNINYYCTYKLLFFIFERLLNPFYWLSLSKWNNRYIKRGISMAQKQEAAEMYKGINSSIIIWATNTPCIISFWMLCLVCLACIKIFRVELLSVLNMIVGNIFLCILCFAIIVLFLYYANRIFLFKNDKYRKYFAEFEKEKKYLLYYSIYVVSLIIQFATFYLLLSSA
;
A
#
# COMPACT_ATOMS: atom_id res chain seq x y z
N MET A 1 17.58 10.11 9.43
CA MET A 1 16.88 8.80 9.44
C MET A 1 15.38 8.94 9.12
N LEU A 2 14.60 9.69 9.92
CA LEU A 2 13.13 9.80 9.74
C LEU A 2 12.69 10.33 8.36
N LYS A 3 13.40 11.32 7.79
CA LYS A 3 13.12 11.85 6.44
C LYS A 3 13.35 10.81 5.32
N LEU A 4 14.33 9.93 5.47
CA LEU A 4 14.61 8.86 4.50
C LEU A 4 13.51 7.81 4.54
N LEU A 5 13.09 7.43 5.75
CA LEU A 5 11.98 6.50 5.95
C LEU A 5 10.68 7.06 5.37
N GLU A 6 10.41 8.34 5.62
CA GLU A 6 9.27 9.05 5.02
C GLU A 6 9.31 9.01 3.49
N LYS A 7 10.45 9.34 2.88
CA LYS A 7 10.62 9.26 1.42
C LYS A 7 10.40 7.82 0.90
N TYR A 8 10.94 6.82 1.59
CA TYR A 8 10.74 5.41 1.26
C TYR A 8 9.27 4.98 1.33
N TYR A 9 8.54 5.36 2.38
CA TYR A 9 7.09 5.10 2.48
C TYR A 9 6.33 5.74 1.31
N ASN A 10 6.65 7.00 1.00
CA ASN A 10 5.99 7.72 -0.09
C ASN A 10 6.34 7.16 -1.48
N ILE A 11 7.56 6.67 -1.71
CA ILE A 11 7.94 5.97 -2.94
C ILE A 11 7.08 4.71 -3.12
N ASN A 12 7.01 3.86 -2.10
CA ASN A 12 6.24 2.62 -2.16
C ASN A 12 4.74 2.91 -2.35
N TYR A 13 4.21 3.91 -1.65
CA TYR A 13 2.83 4.36 -1.78
C TYR A 13 2.54 4.90 -3.19
N TYR A 14 3.44 5.71 -3.76
CA TYR A 14 3.32 6.24 -5.13
C TYR A 14 3.34 5.13 -6.19
N CYS A 15 4.30 4.20 -6.11
CA CYS A 15 4.39 3.07 -7.02
C CYS A 15 3.13 2.21 -6.98
N THR A 16 2.62 1.95 -5.78
CA THR A 16 1.37 1.18 -5.59
C THR A 16 0.18 1.91 -6.19
N TYR A 17 0.04 3.21 -5.91
CA TYR A 17 -1.02 4.03 -6.50
C TYR A 17 -0.97 3.99 -8.03
N LYS A 18 0.20 4.18 -8.64
CA LYS A 18 0.35 4.16 -10.11
C LYS A 18 0.04 2.79 -10.72
N LEU A 19 0.47 1.71 -10.07
CA LEU A 19 0.16 0.35 -10.51
C LEU A 19 -1.33 0.07 -10.42
N LEU A 20 -1.97 0.37 -9.29
CA LEU A 20 -3.41 0.19 -9.11
C LEU A 20 -4.20 1.06 -10.08
N PHE A 21 -3.78 2.32 -10.30
CA PHE A 21 -4.36 3.20 -11.31
C PHE A 21 -4.30 2.57 -12.70
N PHE A 22 -3.14 2.06 -13.10
CA PHE A 22 -2.99 1.40 -14.39
C PHE A 22 -3.85 0.13 -14.49
N ILE A 23 -3.86 -0.71 -13.45
CA ILE A 23 -4.62 -1.95 -13.43
C ILE A 23 -6.13 -1.67 -13.52
N PHE A 24 -6.66 -0.80 -12.66
CA PHE A 24 -8.10 -0.56 -12.61
C PHE A 24 -8.61 0.32 -13.75
N GLU A 25 -7.91 1.40 -14.11
CA GLU A 25 -8.41 2.38 -15.09
C GLU A 25 -8.02 2.09 -16.54
N ARG A 26 -7.05 1.18 -16.76
CA ARG A 26 -6.56 0.87 -18.10
C ARG A 26 -6.68 -0.62 -18.41
N LEU A 27 -6.07 -1.48 -17.61
CA LEU A 27 -6.00 -2.92 -17.91
C LEU A 27 -7.37 -3.60 -17.76
N LEU A 28 -8.03 -3.41 -16.62
CA LEU A 28 -9.29 -4.07 -16.28
C LEU A 28 -10.54 -3.28 -16.69
N ASN A 29 -10.41 -2.04 -17.16
CA ASN A 29 -11.55 -1.20 -17.52
C ASN A 29 -12.04 -1.51 -18.95
N PRO A 30 -13.14 -2.26 -19.15
CA PRO A 30 -13.63 -2.59 -20.49
C PRO A 30 -14.08 -1.34 -21.27
N PHE A 31 -14.56 -0.30 -20.60
CA PHE A 31 -14.96 0.95 -21.27
C PHE A 31 -13.76 1.72 -21.80
N TYR A 32 -12.59 1.63 -21.15
CA TYR A 32 -11.34 2.14 -21.69
C TYR A 32 -10.99 1.46 -23.03
N TRP A 33 -11.01 0.13 -23.08
CA TRP A 33 -10.78 -0.62 -24.32
C TRP A 33 -11.79 -0.31 -25.42
N LEU A 34 -13.07 -0.24 -25.06
CA LEU A 34 -14.14 0.11 -25.99
C LEU A 34 -13.98 1.54 -26.53
N SER A 35 -13.44 2.48 -25.74
CA SER A 35 -13.17 3.84 -26.20
C SER A 35 -12.06 3.91 -27.25
N LEU A 36 -11.09 2.99 -27.22
CA LEU A 36 -10.03 2.87 -28.24
C LEU A 36 -10.54 2.19 -29.51
N SER A 37 -11.58 1.36 -29.37
CA SER A 37 -12.20 0.64 -30.46
C SER A 37 -13.03 1.60 -31.35
N LYS A 38 -12.89 1.51 -32.69
CA LYS A 38 -13.61 2.38 -33.64
C LYS A 38 -15.09 2.00 -33.84
N TRP A 39 -15.75 1.48 -32.81
CA TRP A 39 -17.11 0.96 -32.91
C TRP A 39 -18.12 2.11 -32.96
N ASN A 40 -18.88 2.21 -34.06
CA ASN A 40 -19.86 3.27 -34.23
C ASN A 40 -21.25 2.87 -33.71
N ASN A 41 -21.36 2.59 -32.41
CA ASN A 41 -22.63 2.27 -31.74
C ASN A 41 -22.99 3.36 -30.72
N ARG A 42 -24.21 3.92 -30.84
CA ARG A 42 -24.72 4.99 -29.98
C ARG A 42 -24.79 4.58 -28.50
N TYR A 43 -25.14 3.34 -28.19
CA TYR A 43 -25.23 2.84 -26.82
C TYR A 43 -23.84 2.68 -26.19
N ILE A 44 -22.86 2.16 -26.94
CA ILE A 44 -21.47 2.04 -26.49
C ILE A 44 -20.89 3.44 -26.20
N LYS A 45 -21.12 4.42 -27.10
CA LYS A 45 -20.70 5.81 -26.90
C LYS A 45 -21.29 6.44 -25.63
N ARG A 46 -22.56 6.15 -25.31
CA ARG A 46 -23.18 6.58 -24.05
C ARG A 46 -22.53 5.91 -22.83
N GLY A 47 -22.26 4.59 -22.90
CA GLY A 47 -21.55 3.85 -21.86
C GLY A 47 -20.17 4.42 -21.56
N ILE A 48 -19.36 4.67 -22.59
CA ILE A 48 -18.03 5.30 -22.47
C ILE A 48 -18.13 6.69 -21.83
N SER A 49 -19.08 7.51 -22.26
CA SER A 49 -19.29 8.86 -21.69
C SER A 49 -19.67 8.82 -20.20
N MET A 50 -20.49 7.85 -19.78
CA MET A 50 -20.82 7.66 -18.37
C MET A 50 -19.60 7.23 -17.55
N ALA A 51 -18.81 6.28 -18.06
CA ALA A 51 -17.58 5.84 -17.41
C ALA A 51 -16.56 6.98 -17.24
N GLN A 52 -16.37 7.81 -18.28
CA GLN A 52 -15.48 8.98 -18.20
C GLN A 52 -15.95 10.03 -17.18
N LYS A 53 -17.28 10.26 -17.08
CA LYS A 53 -17.84 11.14 -16.06
C LYS A 53 -17.60 10.59 -14.65
N GLN A 54 -17.68 9.27 -14.48
CA GLN A 54 -17.40 8.63 -13.20
C GLN A 54 -15.90 8.72 -12.84
N GLU A 55 -14.99 8.43 -13.77
CA GLU A 55 -13.53 8.60 -13.58
C GLU A 55 -13.22 10.06 -13.16
N ALA A 56 -13.84 11.04 -13.81
CA ALA A 56 -13.68 12.45 -13.45
C ALA A 56 -14.26 12.81 -12.08
N ALA A 57 -15.35 12.16 -11.65
CA ALA A 57 -15.96 12.38 -10.33
C ALA A 57 -15.11 11.76 -9.20
N GLU A 58 -14.41 10.65 -9.46
CA GLU A 58 -13.52 9.99 -8.50
C GLU A 58 -12.17 10.72 -8.35
N MET A 59 -11.81 11.57 -9.32
CA MET A 59 -10.60 12.39 -9.29
C MET A 59 -10.75 13.58 -8.34
N TYR A 60 -10.20 13.47 -7.13
CA TYR A 60 -10.12 14.59 -6.19
C TYR A 60 -8.74 15.25 -6.28
N LYS A 61 -8.69 16.50 -6.74
CA LYS A 61 -7.45 17.28 -6.97
C LYS A 61 -6.46 16.54 -7.89
N GLY A 62 -6.98 15.88 -8.92
CA GLY A 62 -6.16 15.16 -9.92
C GLY A 62 -5.65 13.79 -9.47
N ILE A 63 -6.17 13.24 -8.37
CA ILE A 63 -5.80 11.91 -7.87
C ILE A 63 -7.09 11.11 -7.62
N ASN A 64 -7.15 9.85 -8.09
CA ASN A 64 -8.32 9.00 -7.87
C ASN A 64 -8.40 8.64 -6.37
N SER A 65 -9.46 9.09 -5.71
CA SER A 65 -9.69 8.93 -4.27
C SER A 65 -9.83 7.47 -3.84
N SER A 66 -10.51 6.64 -4.64
CA SER A 66 -10.70 5.22 -4.32
C SER A 66 -9.34 4.50 -4.34
N ILE A 67 -8.54 4.75 -5.37
CA ILE A 67 -7.23 4.12 -5.58
C ILE A 67 -6.20 4.56 -4.53
N ILE A 68 -6.26 5.82 -4.08
CA ILE A 68 -5.47 6.30 -2.91
C ILE A 68 -5.72 5.40 -1.70
N ILE A 69 -6.99 5.13 -1.38
CA ILE A 69 -7.34 4.32 -0.21
C ILE A 69 -6.76 2.91 -0.35
N TRP A 70 -6.94 2.26 -1.50
CA TRP A 70 -6.37 0.94 -1.76
C TRP A 70 -4.84 0.92 -1.72
N ALA A 71 -4.19 1.97 -2.21
CA ALA A 71 -2.74 2.09 -2.21
C ALA A 71 -2.14 2.14 -0.80
N THR A 72 -2.93 2.47 0.24
CA THR A 72 -2.46 2.46 1.63
C THR A 72 -2.12 1.06 2.15
N ASN A 73 -2.53 0.01 1.44
CA ASN A 73 -2.21 -1.35 1.81
C ASN A 73 -0.68 -1.60 1.83
N THR A 74 0.07 -1.09 0.87
CA THR A 74 1.54 -1.27 0.84
C THR A 74 2.26 -0.65 2.04
N PRO A 75 2.05 0.63 2.39
CA PRO A 75 2.67 1.18 3.59
C PRO A 75 2.17 0.51 4.88
N CYS A 76 0.92 0.00 4.94
CA CYS A 76 0.47 -0.87 6.02
C CYS A 76 1.32 -2.16 6.11
N ILE A 77 1.54 -2.86 5.00
CA ILE A 77 2.36 -4.08 4.95
C ILE A 77 3.79 -3.78 5.41
N ILE A 78 4.38 -2.67 4.97
CA ILE A 78 5.72 -2.23 5.41
C ILE A 78 5.74 -2.00 6.92
N SER A 79 4.75 -1.27 7.46
CA SER A 79 4.65 -1.01 8.90
C SER A 79 4.48 -2.29 9.72
N PHE A 80 3.63 -3.20 9.24
CA PHE A 80 3.41 -4.50 9.87
C PHE A 80 4.69 -5.34 9.87
N TRP A 81 5.38 -5.42 8.73
CA TRP A 81 6.65 -6.13 8.61
C TRP A 81 7.71 -5.60 9.58
N MET A 82 7.85 -4.27 9.71
CA MET A 82 8.75 -3.66 10.68
C MET A 82 8.37 -4.01 12.13
N LEU A 83 7.07 -4.01 12.44
CA LEU A 83 6.57 -4.42 13.76
C LEU A 83 6.91 -5.88 14.06
N CYS A 84 6.71 -6.79 13.10
CA CYS A 84 7.10 -8.19 13.23
C CYS A 84 8.60 -8.35 13.54
N LEU A 85 9.47 -7.64 12.82
CA LEU A 85 10.92 -7.69 13.06
C LEU A 85 11.31 -7.24 14.48
N VAL A 86 10.67 -6.19 15.00
CA VAL A 86 10.90 -5.71 16.36
C VAL A 86 10.42 -6.76 17.38
N CYS A 87 9.22 -7.31 17.21
CA CYS A 87 8.70 -8.37 18.09
C CYS A 87 9.63 -9.58 18.12
N LEU A 88 10.16 -9.99 16.98
CA LEU A 88 11.10 -11.11 16.88
C LEU A 88 12.43 -10.83 17.59
N ALA A 89 12.97 -9.62 17.44
CA ALA A 89 14.16 -9.21 18.18
C ALA A 89 13.93 -9.29 19.70
N CYS A 90 12.77 -8.83 20.18
CA CYS A 90 12.40 -8.94 21.60
C CYS A 90 12.33 -10.41 22.04
N ILE A 91 11.66 -11.28 21.28
CA ILE A 91 11.52 -12.71 21.61
C ILE A 91 12.91 -13.39 21.72
N LYS A 92 13.83 -13.10 20.78
CA LYS A 92 15.22 -13.60 20.85
C LYS A 92 15.96 -13.10 22.09
N ILE A 93 15.80 -11.83 22.47
CA ILE A 93 16.44 -11.24 23.66
C ILE A 93 15.91 -11.89 24.95
N PHE A 94 14.60 -12.05 25.06
CA PHE A 94 13.95 -12.61 26.25
C PHE A 94 14.00 -14.15 26.31
N ARG A 95 14.53 -14.82 25.27
CA ARG A 95 14.60 -16.28 25.14
C ARG A 95 13.27 -16.98 25.38
N VAL A 96 12.18 -16.36 24.94
CA VAL A 96 10.83 -16.93 25.05
C VAL A 96 10.53 -17.75 23.80
N GLU A 97 9.88 -18.91 23.95
CA GLU A 97 9.43 -19.68 22.80
C GLU A 97 8.28 -18.96 22.09
N LEU A 98 8.45 -18.65 20.80
CA LEU A 98 7.44 -17.96 19.98
C LEU A 98 6.07 -18.65 20.03
N LEU A 99 6.07 -19.99 20.01
CA LEU A 99 4.87 -20.81 20.07
C LEU A 99 4.10 -20.63 21.38
N SER A 100 4.80 -20.49 22.51
CA SER A 100 4.18 -20.25 23.83
C SER A 100 3.43 -18.91 23.86
N VAL A 101 4.03 -17.86 23.30
CA VAL A 101 3.43 -16.51 23.23
C VAL A 101 2.21 -16.52 22.32
N LEU A 102 2.32 -17.16 21.15
CA LEU A 102 1.22 -17.31 20.22
C LEU A 102 0.06 -18.10 20.83
N ASN A 103 0.34 -19.22 21.51
CA ASN A 103 -0.68 -20.03 22.18
C ASN A 103 -1.37 -19.25 23.31
N MET A 104 -0.63 -18.42 24.06
CA MET A 104 -1.20 -17.55 25.09
C MET A 104 -2.14 -16.49 24.50
N ILE A 105 -1.76 -15.87 23.38
CA ILE A 105 -2.55 -14.83 22.72
C ILE A 105 -3.79 -15.44 22.06
N VAL A 106 -3.61 -16.53 21.29
CA VAL A 106 -4.71 -17.20 20.55
C VAL A 106 -5.65 -17.95 21.49
N GLY A 107 -5.12 -18.53 22.56
CA GLY A 107 -5.91 -19.24 23.58
C GLY A 107 -6.84 -18.33 24.39
N ASN A 108 -6.63 -17.01 24.34
CA ASN A 108 -7.48 -16.03 25.00
C ASN A 108 -8.03 -15.01 24.01
N ILE A 109 -9.29 -15.19 23.62
CA ILE A 109 -10.01 -14.33 22.66
C ILE A 109 -9.88 -12.84 23.02
N PHE A 110 -9.93 -12.48 24.31
CA PHE A 110 -9.79 -11.09 24.74
C PHE A 110 -8.40 -10.52 24.42
N LEU A 111 -7.33 -11.28 24.68
CA LEU A 111 -5.97 -10.88 24.32
C LEU A 111 -5.78 -10.80 22.81
N CYS A 112 -6.35 -11.74 22.06
CA CYS A 112 -6.37 -11.70 20.61
C CYS A 112 -6.98 -10.40 20.05
N ILE A 113 -8.16 -10.01 20.56
CA ILE A 113 -8.85 -8.78 20.14
C ILE A 113 -8.03 -7.54 20.53
N LEU A 114 -7.47 -7.52 21.75
CA LEU A 114 -6.62 -6.43 22.22
C LEU A 114 -5.38 -6.25 21.32
N CYS A 115 -4.67 -7.35 21.02
CA CYS A 115 -3.52 -7.34 20.13
C CYS A 115 -3.88 -6.84 18.73
N PHE A 116 -5.01 -7.30 18.18
CA PHE A 116 -5.49 -6.85 16.88
C PHE A 116 -5.78 -5.34 16.87
N ALA A 117 -6.45 -4.83 17.91
CA ALA A 117 -6.73 -3.39 18.05
C ALA A 117 -5.44 -2.55 18.10
N ILE A 118 -4.42 -3.02 18.84
CA ILE A 118 -3.11 -2.35 18.94
C ILE A 118 -2.42 -2.33 17.55
N ILE A 119 -2.44 -3.44 16.82
CA ILE A 119 -1.86 -3.52 15.47
C ILE A 119 -2.56 -2.51 14.55
N VAL A 120 -3.89 -2.51 14.51
CA VAL A 120 -4.66 -1.58 13.65
C VAL A 120 -4.35 -0.12 13.99
N LEU A 121 -4.31 0.23 15.28
CA LEU A 121 -3.96 1.59 15.72
C LEU A 121 -2.55 1.98 15.32
N PHE A 122 -1.58 1.06 15.46
CA PHE A 122 -0.20 1.30 15.05
C PHE A 122 -0.09 1.56 13.54
N LEU A 123 -0.73 0.72 12.71
CA LEU A 123 -0.74 0.87 11.26
C LEU A 123 -1.37 2.20 10.83
N TYR A 124 -2.51 2.55 11.44
CA TYR A 124 -3.17 3.84 11.19
C TYR A 124 -2.26 5.02 11.54
N TYR A 125 -1.60 4.97 12.71
CA TYR A 125 -0.73 6.04 13.17
C TYR A 125 0.52 6.21 12.28
N ALA A 126 1.14 5.10 11.87
CA ALA A 126 2.28 5.11 10.96
C ALA A 126 1.92 5.78 9.62
N ASN A 127 0.81 5.36 9.00
CA ASN A 127 0.31 5.96 7.76
C ASN A 127 -0.01 7.44 7.93
N ARG A 128 -0.62 7.82 9.05
CA ARG A 128 -0.91 9.23 9.34
C ARG A 128 0.36 10.07 9.40
N ILE A 129 1.42 9.59 10.05
CA ILE A 129 2.67 10.34 10.19
C ILE A 129 3.44 10.46 8.87
N PHE A 130 3.60 9.34 8.15
CA PHE A 130 4.47 9.27 6.99
C PHE A 130 3.81 9.75 5.70
N LEU A 131 2.48 9.58 5.56
CA LEU A 131 1.77 9.86 4.32
C LEU A 131 0.83 11.07 4.45
N PHE A 132 -0.07 11.05 5.43
CA PHE A 132 -1.22 11.96 5.45
C PHE A 132 -1.00 13.26 6.22
N LYS A 133 -0.03 13.32 7.14
CA LYS A 133 0.26 14.53 7.91
C LYS A 133 0.56 15.69 6.96
N ASN A 134 -0.23 16.77 7.03
CA ASN A 134 -0.08 17.97 6.21
C ASN A 134 -0.07 17.69 4.69
N ASP A 135 -0.84 16.71 4.23
CA ASP A 135 -0.92 16.30 2.81
C ASP A 135 0.45 15.95 2.20
N LYS A 136 1.38 15.40 3.00
CA LYS A 136 2.74 15.02 2.56
C LYS A 136 2.75 14.19 1.29
N TYR A 137 1.88 13.18 1.19
CA TYR A 137 1.83 12.29 0.02
C TYR A 137 1.62 13.07 -1.29
N ARG A 138 0.81 14.14 -1.28
CA ARG A 138 0.59 14.97 -2.47
C ARG A 138 1.84 15.71 -2.90
N LYS A 139 2.60 16.23 -1.93
CA LYS A 139 3.86 16.92 -2.20
C LYS A 139 4.87 15.96 -2.83
N TYR A 140 4.99 14.76 -2.29
CA TYR A 140 5.86 13.72 -2.86
C TYR A 140 5.39 13.25 -4.23
N PHE A 141 4.09 13.08 -4.46
CA PHE A 141 3.57 12.69 -5.78
C PHE A 141 3.93 13.75 -6.83
N ALA A 142 3.74 15.03 -6.51
CA ALA A 142 4.13 16.13 -7.40
C ALA A 142 5.65 16.18 -7.63
N GLU A 143 6.46 15.95 -6.59
CA GLU A 143 7.92 15.85 -6.69
C GLU A 143 8.33 14.69 -7.63
N PHE A 144 7.75 13.51 -7.45
CA PHE A 144 8.09 12.31 -8.24
C PHE A 144 7.68 12.44 -9.69
N GLU A 145 6.53 13.05 -9.98
CA GLU A 145 6.13 13.38 -11.36
C GLU A 145 7.06 14.40 -12.02
N LYS A 146 7.58 15.36 -11.24
CA LYS A 146 8.54 16.35 -11.74
C LYS A 146 9.92 15.72 -12.00
N GLU A 147 10.39 14.85 -11.10
CA GLU A 147 11.70 14.20 -11.23
C GLU A 147 11.72 13.13 -12.33
N LYS A 148 10.59 12.50 -12.65
CA LYS A 148 10.44 11.44 -13.67
C LYS A 148 11.42 10.26 -13.50
N LYS A 149 11.94 10.03 -12.30
CA LYS A 149 12.85 8.92 -11.97
C LYS A 149 12.10 7.61 -11.73
N TYR A 150 11.12 7.30 -12.58
CA TYR A 150 10.19 6.18 -12.37
C TYR A 150 10.91 4.84 -12.24
N LEU A 151 11.94 4.59 -13.07
CA LEU A 151 12.74 3.37 -13.01
C LEU A 151 13.37 3.19 -11.62
N LEU A 152 13.94 4.25 -11.05
CA LEU A 152 14.54 4.21 -9.71
C LEU A 152 13.48 3.93 -8.63
N TYR A 153 12.31 4.59 -8.70
CA TYR A 153 11.25 4.38 -7.73
C TYR A 153 10.70 2.94 -7.77
N TYR A 154 10.46 2.41 -8.97
CA TYR A 154 10.02 1.03 -9.15
C TYR A 154 11.10 0.01 -8.75
N SER A 155 12.38 0.28 -9.01
CA SER A 155 13.47 -0.56 -8.51
C SER A 155 13.47 -0.62 -6.98
N ILE A 156 13.30 0.51 -6.29
CA ILE A 156 13.20 0.53 -4.82
C ILE A 156 11.98 -0.26 -4.35
N TYR A 157 10.83 -0.09 -5.00
CA TYR A 157 9.60 -0.80 -4.70
C TYR A 157 9.76 -2.33 -4.85
N VAL A 158 10.33 -2.79 -5.96
CA VAL A 158 10.57 -4.23 -6.20
C VAL A 158 11.58 -4.81 -5.21
N VAL A 159 12.71 -4.14 -4.98
CA VAL A 159 13.70 -4.57 -3.98
C VAL A 159 13.07 -4.64 -2.59
N SER A 160 12.24 -3.67 -2.24
CA SER A 160 11.49 -3.67 -0.98
C SER A 160 10.61 -4.91 -0.83
N LEU A 161 9.85 -5.27 -1.87
CA LEU A 161 9.01 -6.47 -1.87
C LEU A 161 9.84 -7.75 -1.73
N ILE A 162 10.95 -7.86 -2.47
CA ILE A 162 11.84 -9.03 -2.41
C ILE A 162 12.41 -9.19 -1.00
N ILE A 163 12.87 -8.10 -0.37
CA ILE A 163 13.42 -8.14 0.99
C ILE A 163 12.34 -8.57 1.99
N GLN A 164 11.14 -8.00 1.91
CA GLN A 164 10.02 -8.38 2.79
C GLN A 164 9.67 -9.86 2.62
N PHE A 165 9.55 -10.33 1.37
CA PHE A 165 9.23 -11.71 1.08
C PHE A 165 10.33 -12.67 1.57
N ALA A 166 11.60 -12.38 1.26
CA ALA A 166 12.73 -13.18 1.69
C ALA A 166 12.86 -13.24 3.21
N THR A 167 12.65 -12.11 3.90
CA THR A 167 12.68 -12.09 5.37
C THR A 167 11.52 -12.87 5.97
N PHE A 168 10.29 -12.72 5.47
CA PHE A 168 9.16 -13.55 5.92
C PHE A 168 9.40 -15.03 5.67
N TYR A 169 9.94 -15.40 4.51
CA TYR A 169 10.29 -16.78 4.19
C TYR A 169 11.33 -17.34 5.15
N LEU A 170 12.43 -16.61 5.39
CA LEU A 170 13.45 -17.01 6.34
C LEU A 170 12.88 -17.20 7.74
N LEU A 171 11.99 -16.31 8.16
CA LEU A 171 11.30 -16.41 9.45
C LEU A 171 10.47 -17.68 9.56
N LEU A 172 9.66 -17.98 8.55
CA LEU A 172 8.86 -19.21 8.49
C LEU A 172 9.74 -20.47 8.47
N SER A 173 10.87 -20.44 7.79
CA SER A 173 11.80 -21.58 7.70
C SER A 173 12.65 -21.80 8.95
N SER A 174 12.73 -20.80 9.84
CA SER A 174 13.54 -20.84 11.07
C SER A 174 12.75 -21.17 12.33
N ALA A 175 11.42 -21.33 12.19
CA ALA A 175 10.50 -21.76 13.24
C ALA A 175 10.28 -23.28 13.16
#